data_AF-A0A6N8X8T6-F1
#
_entry.id   AF-A0A6N8X8T6-F1
#
_cell.length_a   1.000
_cell.length_b   1.000
_cell.length_c   1.000
_cell.angle_alpha   90.00
_cell.angle_beta   90.00
_cell.angle_gamma   90.00
#
_symmetry.space_group_name_H-M   'P 1'
#
loop_
_entity.id
_entity.type
_entity.pdbx_description
1 polymer ?
#
loop_
_entity_poly.entity_id
_entity_poly.type
_entity_poly.pdbx_seq_one_letter_code
_entity_poly.pdbx_strand_id
1 'polypeptide(L)' 'MLIDHADAQAPAAPKRRRMKRALRVERVGQTAASLCWIASVLVSGITSPGDWLQLCAASAWLLANTVAIATAATD' A
#
# COMPACT_ATOMS: atom_id res chain seq x y z
N MET A 1 -31.34 41.59 -12.25
CA MET A 1 -29.90 41.79 -12.49
C MET A 1 -29.19 40.55 -11.96
N LEU A 2 -28.76 39.70 -12.88
CA LEU A 2 -28.28 38.33 -12.68
C LEU A 2 -26.86 38.41 -12.08
N ILE A 3 -26.71 38.06 -10.80
CA ILE A 3 -25.38 37.86 -10.22
C ILE A 3 -25.00 36.42 -10.54
N ASP A 4 -24.18 36.28 -11.57
CA ASP A 4 -23.45 35.09 -11.93
C ASP A 4 -22.68 34.61 -10.68
N HIS A 5 -23.12 33.52 -10.05
CA HIS A 5 -22.26 32.73 -9.18
C HIS A 5 -21.29 31.96 -10.07
N ALA A 6 -20.37 32.73 -10.65
CA ALA A 6 -19.25 32.24 -11.42
C ALA A 6 -18.45 31.29 -10.52
N ASP A 7 -18.51 30.04 -10.93
CA ASP A 7 -17.59 28.96 -10.67
C ASP A 7 -16.16 29.48 -10.40
N ALA A 8 -15.76 29.48 -9.14
CA ALA A 8 -14.38 29.71 -8.73
C ALA A 8 -13.89 28.50 -7.93
N GLN A 9 -13.98 27.30 -8.51
CA GLN A 9 -13.14 26.19 -8.07
C GLN A 9 -11.70 26.43 -8.55
N ALA A 10 -10.91 27.10 -7.71
CA ALA A 10 -9.46 27.20 -7.89
C ALA A 10 -8.78 25.82 -7.68
N PRO A 11 -7.69 25.50 -8.42
CA PRO A 11 -7.21 24.13 -8.59
C PRO A 11 -6.40 23.62 -7.38
N ALA A 12 -7.03 22.83 -6.51
CA ALA A 12 -6.36 22.09 -5.42
C ALA A 12 -5.54 20.86 -5.91
N ALA A 13 -4.94 20.93 -7.09
CA ALA A 13 -4.42 19.77 -7.85
C ALA A 13 -2.98 19.28 -7.53
N PRO A 14 -1.98 20.09 -7.13
CA PRO A 14 -0.60 19.60 -7.05
C PRO A 14 -0.25 18.86 -5.74
N LYS A 15 -0.74 19.34 -4.58
CA LYS A 15 -0.40 18.75 -3.26
C LYS A 15 -0.97 17.34 -3.11
N ARG A 16 -2.23 17.13 -3.51
CA ARG A 16 -2.90 15.81 -3.44
C ARG A 16 -2.17 14.75 -4.28
N ARG A 17 -1.67 15.11 -5.46
CA ARG A 17 -0.95 14.18 -6.35
C ARG A 17 0.41 13.75 -5.77
N ARG A 18 1.13 14.65 -5.10
CA ARG A 18 2.41 14.33 -4.44
C ARG A 18 2.21 13.43 -3.22
N MET A 19 1.19 13.68 -2.42
CA MET A 19 0.80 12.82 -1.28
C MET A 19 0.36 11.42 -1.75
N LYS A 20 -0.49 11.33 -2.79
CA LYS A 20 -0.88 10.04 -3.41
C LYS A 20 0.34 9.25 -3.92
N ARG A 21 1.36 9.92 -4.48
CA ARG A 21 2.61 9.26 -4.91
C ARG A 21 3.45 8.77 -3.74
N ALA A 22 3.63 9.58 -2.70
CA ALA A 22 4.37 9.19 -1.50
C ALA A 22 3.74 7.96 -0.82
N LEU A 23 2.42 7.96 -0.65
CA LEU A 23 1.66 6.83 -0.11
C LEU A 23 1.79 5.55 -0.96
N ARG A 24 1.84 5.67 -2.30
CA ARG A 24 2.09 4.51 -3.18
C ARG A 24 3.49 3.95 -3.00
N VAL A 25 4.51 4.80 -2.91
CA VAL A 25 5.90 4.36 -2.69
C VAL A 25 6.05 3.70 -1.32
N GLU A 26 5.41 4.25 -0.29
CA GLU A 26 5.39 3.66 1.05
C GLU A 26 4.79 2.24 1.05
N ARG A 27 3.67 2.03 0.33
CA ARG A 27 3.06 0.70 0.18
C ARG A 27 3.95 -0.31 -0.54
N VAL A 28 4.68 0.13 -1.57
CA VAL A 28 5.68 -0.71 -2.25
C VAL A 28 6.83 -1.06 -1.30
N GLY A 29 7.27 -0.12 -0.45
CA GLY A 29 8.25 -0.40 0.59
C GLY A 29 7.76 -1.44 1.61
N GLN A 30 6.51 -1.34 2.05
CA GLN A 30 5.90 -2.30 2.99
C GLN A 30 5.77 -3.71 2.39
N THR A 31 5.39 -3.83 1.12
CA THR A 31 5.39 -5.13 0.41
C THR A 31 6.78 -5.73 0.30
N ALA A 32 7.79 -4.95 -0.07
CA ALA A 32 9.17 -5.41 -0.17
C ALA A 32 9.74 -5.84 1.19
N ALA A 33 9.46 -5.09 2.26
CA ALA A 33 9.84 -5.46 3.62
C ALA A 33 9.17 -6.77 4.07
N SER A 34 7.88 -6.95 3.76
CA SER A 34 7.14 -8.18 4.03
C SER A 34 7.72 -9.39 3.27
N LEU A 35 8.07 -9.22 2.00
CA LEU A 35 8.77 -10.25 1.21
C LEU A 35 10.12 -10.63 1.81
N CYS A 36 10.92 -9.64 2.23
CA CYS A 36 12.21 -9.87 2.87
C CYS A 36 12.05 -10.63 4.19
N TRP A 37 11.00 -10.32 4.97
CA TRP A 37 10.64 -11.05 6.18
C TRP A 37 10.31 -12.52 5.89
N ILE A 38 9.44 -12.78 4.90
CA ILE A 38 9.06 -14.14 4.48
C ILE A 38 10.31 -14.92 4.05
N ALA A 39 11.16 -14.32 3.21
CA ALA A 39 12.40 -14.93 2.76
C ALA A 39 13.33 -15.26 3.94
N SER A 40 13.45 -14.37 4.93
CA SER A 40 14.21 -14.63 6.15
C SER A 40 13.67 -15.81 6.94
N VAL A 41 12.35 -15.95 7.09
CA VAL A 41 11.72 -17.09 7.81
C VAL A 41 11.97 -18.41 7.07
N LEU A 42 11.91 -18.40 5.73
CA LEU A 42 12.20 -19.57 4.90
C LEU A 42 13.67 -19.98 4.99
N VAL A 43 14.60 -19.02 5.06
CA VAL A 43 16.04 -19.29 5.23
C VAL A 43 16.37 -19.76 6.64
N SER A 44 15.72 -19.21 7.67
CA SER A 44 15.88 -19.65 9.06
C SER A 44 15.38 -21.07 9.33
N GLY A 45 14.55 -21.60 8.43
CA GLY A 45 13.96 -22.93 8.55
C GLY A 45 12.67 -22.93 9.36
N ILE A 46 11.65 -23.62 8.85
CA ILE A 46 10.35 -23.78 9.52
C ILE A 46 10.44 -25.03 10.40
N THR A 47 10.77 -24.83 11.68
CA THR A 47 11.09 -25.94 12.60
C THR A 47 9.98 -26.15 13.63
N SER A 48 9.15 -25.14 13.86
CA SER A 48 8.07 -25.16 14.85
C SER A 48 6.70 -24.80 14.21
N PRO A 49 5.57 -25.30 14.75
CA PRO A 49 4.24 -24.82 14.36
C PRO A 49 4.06 -23.29 14.46
N GLY A 50 4.84 -22.61 15.31
CA GLY A 50 4.85 -21.14 15.37
C GLY A 50 5.37 -20.46 14.10
N ASP A 51 6.33 -21.08 13.41
CA ASP A 51 6.92 -20.55 12.16
C ASP A 51 5.88 -20.54 11.02
N TRP A 52 4.98 -21.53 11.01
CA TRP A 52 3.85 -21.58 10.08
C TRP A 52 2.87 -20.44 10.30
N LEU A 53 2.54 -20.14 11.56
CA LEU A 53 1.64 -19.03 11.88
C LEU A 53 2.27 -17.69 11.48
N GLN A 54 3.58 -17.52 11.72
CA GLN A 54 4.33 -16.34 11.34
C GLN A 54 4.40 -16.16 9.82
N LEU A 55 4.63 -17.26 9.08
CA LEU A 55 4.63 -17.26 7.62
C LEU A 55 3.25 -16.89 7.07
N CYS A 56 2.18 -17.45 7.64
CA CYS A 56 0.81 -17.13 7.27
C CYS A 56 0.48 -15.65 7.54
N ALA A 57 0.85 -15.13 8.71
CA ALA A 57 0.65 -13.72 9.05
C ALA A 57 1.40 -12.78 8.09
N ALA A 58 2.66 -13.10 7.80
CA ALA A 58 3.46 -12.32 6.85
C ALA A 58 2.90 -12.40 5.42
N SER A 59 2.42 -13.57 5.00
CA SER A 59 1.79 -13.77 3.69
C SER A 59 0.45 -13.04 3.56
N ALA A 60 -0.37 -13.05 4.61
CA ALA A 60 -1.62 -12.29 4.66
C ALA A 60 -1.36 -10.77 4.60
N TRP A 61 -0.30 -10.31 5.28
CA TRP A 61 0.13 -8.92 5.22
C TRP A 61 0.62 -8.53 3.82
N LEU A 62 1.40 -9.39 3.16
CA LEU A 62 1.81 -9.20 1.77
C LEU A 62 0.60 -9.12 0.82
N LEU A 63 -0.37 -10.02 1.00
CA LEU A 63 -1.57 -10.08 0.17
C LEU A 63 -2.43 -8.82 0.33
N ALA A 64 -2.66 -8.37 1.56
CA ALA A 64 -3.40 -7.15 1.84
C ALA A 64 -2.78 -5.93 1.17
N ASN A 65 -1.44 -5.80 1.25
CA ASN A 65 -0.73 -4.71 0.58
C ASN A 65 -0.79 -4.82 -0.95
N THR A 66 -0.76 -6.04 -1.51
CA THR A 66 -0.87 -6.28 -2.96
C THR A 66 -2.26 -5.92 -3.48
N VAL A 67 -3.32 -6.34 -2.79
CA VAL A 67 -4.71 -5.97 -3.13
C VAL A 67 -4.91 -4.46 -3.03
N ALA A 68 -4.34 -3.82 -2.01
CA ALA A 68 -4.40 -2.36 -1.87
C ALA A 68 -3.71 -1.60 -3.01
N ILE A 69 -2.68 -2.18 -3.63
CA ILE A 69 -2.04 -1.63 -4.84
C ILE A 69 -2.90 -1.91 -6.08
N ALA A 70 -3.41 -3.14 -6.23
CA ALA A 70 -4.26 -3.52 -7.36
C ALA A 70 -5.54 -2.66 -7.44
N THR A 71 -6.25 -2.50 -6.33
CA THR A 71 -7.43 -1.61 -6.25
C THR A 71 -7.07 -0.15 -6.55
N ALA A 72 -5.90 0.33 -6.13
CA ALA A 72 -5.48 1.71 -6.38
C ALA A 72 -4.97 1.96 -7.82
N ALA A 73 -4.85 0.92 -8.65
CA ALA A 73 -4.55 1.01 -10.07
C ALA A 73 -5.81 1.01 -10.96
N THR A 74 -6.94 0.52 -10.43
CA THR A 74 -8.23 0.45 -11.12
C THR A 74 -9.09 1.72 -10.92
N ASP A 75 -8.67 2.64 -10.05
CA ASP A 75 -9.25 3.98 -9.80
C ASP A 75 -8.42 5.08 -10.49
#